data_AF-A0A8C5XSP5-F1
#
_entry.id   AF-A0A8C5XSP5-F1
#
_cell.length_a   1.000
_cell.length_b   1.000
_cell.length_c   1.000
_cell.angle_alpha   90.00
_cell.angle_beta   90.00
_cell.angle_gamma   90.00
#
_symmetry.space_group_name_H-M   'P 1'
#
loop_
_entity.id
_entity.type
_entity.pdbx_description
1 polymer ?
#
loop_
_entity_poly.entity_id
_entity_poly.type
_entity_poly.pdbx_seq_one_letter_code
_entity_poly.pdbx_strand_id
1 'polypeptide(L)'
;PENRSSFFANGLTLGGQKCSVIQDFLLQDGEFTMDLRTKSTGGAPTFNISVTMTAKMLVRLMGNEGVHGGLINKKCYEMASHLRRSQY
;
A
#
# COMPACT_ATOMS: atom_id res chain seq x y z
N PRO A 1 4.85 11.84 17.04
CA PRO A 1 4.16 11.32 15.83
C PRO A 1 4.84 11.87 14.57
N GLU A 2 5.47 11.01 13.78
CA GLU A 2 6.10 11.39 12.52
C GLU A 2 5.07 12.02 11.57
N ASN A 3 5.43 13.11 10.91
CA ASN A 3 4.53 13.83 10.01
C ASN A 3 4.34 13.00 8.72
N ARG A 4 3.30 12.16 8.69
CA ARG A 4 2.94 11.30 7.55
C ARG A 4 2.62 12.09 6.27
N SER A 5 2.30 13.37 6.40
CA SER A 5 2.09 14.29 5.26
C SER A 5 3.34 14.39 4.39
N SER A 6 4.53 14.20 4.97
CA SER A 6 5.80 14.21 4.22
C SER A 6 5.88 13.11 3.15
N PHE A 7 5.17 11.99 3.33
CA PHE A 7 5.15 10.90 2.34
C PHE A 7 4.46 11.30 1.03
N PHE A 8 3.51 12.24 1.07
CA PHE A 8 2.86 12.73 -0.16
C PHE A 8 3.83 13.57 -1.01
N ALA A 9 4.67 14.39 -0.37
CA ALA A 9 5.66 15.21 -1.06
C ALA A 9 6.87 14.39 -1.52
N ASN A 10 7.44 13.59 -0.62
CA ASN A 10 8.73 12.93 -0.85
C ASN A 10 8.56 11.50 -1.43
N GLY A 11 7.40 10.88 -1.23
CA GLY A 11 7.23 9.45 -1.40
C GLY A 11 7.92 8.64 -0.31
N LEU A 12 8.00 7.34 -0.51
CA LEU A 12 8.71 6.41 0.36
C LEU A 12 9.37 5.29 -0.46
N THR A 13 10.13 4.42 0.20
CA THR A 13 10.73 3.25 -0.45
C THR A 13 10.23 1.95 0.18
N LEU A 14 9.92 0.96 -0.66
CA LEU A 14 9.58 -0.39 -0.22
C LEU A 14 10.59 -1.37 -0.82
N GLY A 15 11.46 -1.95 -0.01
CA GLY A 15 12.52 -2.85 -0.50
C GLY A 15 13.45 -2.17 -1.52
N GLY A 16 13.76 -0.88 -1.32
CA GLY A 16 14.54 -0.06 -2.26
C GLY A 16 13.75 0.52 -3.44
N GLN A 17 12.54 0.05 -3.71
CA GLN A 17 11.70 0.57 -4.79
C GLN A 17 11.02 1.88 -4.34
N LYS A 18 11.35 2.99 -5.01
CA LYS A 18 10.68 4.29 -4.79
C LYS A 18 9.20 4.21 -5.17
N CYS A 19 8.35 4.78 -4.33
CA CYS A 19 6.90 4.81 -4.48
C CYS A 19 6.33 6.21 -4.15
N SER A 20 5.26 6.60 -4.83
CA SER A 20 4.39 7.73 -4.45
C SER A 20 3.20 7.21 -3.66
N VAL A 21 2.77 7.96 -2.64
CA VAL A 21 1.52 7.69 -1.92
C VAL A 21 0.34 8.23 -2.74
N ILE A 22 -0.69 7.41 -2.91
CA ILE A 22 -1.97 7.80 -3.54
C ILE A 22 -2.98 8.15 -2.44
N GLN A 23 -3.14 7.26 -1.46
CA GLN A 23 -4.00 7.43 -0.31
C GLN A 23 -3.40 6.75 0.92
N ASP A 24 -3.60 7.34 2.10
CA ASP A 24 -3.09 6.84 3.37
C ASP A 24 -4.20 6.83 4.44
N PHE A 25 -4.74 5.65 4.68
CA PHE A 25 -5.68 5.34 5.76
C PHE A 25 -5.11 4.22 6.65
N LEU A 26 -3.78 4.01 6.64
CA LEU A 26 -3.15 2.81 7.21
C LEU A 26 -3.35 2.70 8.72
N LEU A 27 -3.40 3.86 9.39
CA LEU A 27 -3.60 3.99 10.83
C LEU A 27 -5.04 4.38 11.19
N GLN A 28 -5.94 4.46 10.22
CA GLN A 28 -7.35 4.76 10.45
C GLN A 28 -8.11 3.46 10.76
N ASP A 29 -8.86 3.47 11.86
CA ASP A 29 -9.71 2.35 12.24
C ASP A 29 -10.78 2.09 11.17
N GLY A 30 -10.99 0.81 10.84
CA GLY A 30 -11.93 0.36 9.80
C GLY A 30 -11.36 0.30 8.37
N GLU A 31 -10.40 1.16 8.04
CA GLU A 31 -9.80 1.24 6.70
C GLU A 31 -8.46 0.50 6.61
N PHE A 32 -7.51 0.85 7.48
CA PHE A 32 -6.19 0.21 7.61
C PHE A 32 -5.44 -0.07 6.30
N THR A 33 -5.65 0.76 5.27
CA THR A 33 -5.05 0.61 3.94
C THR A 33 -4.21 1.81 3.55
N MET A 34 -3.19 1.59 2.73
CA MET A 34 -2.42 2.61 2.04
C MET A 34 -2.18 2.14 0.61
N ASP A 35 -2.47 3.00 -0.36
CA ASP A 35 -2.16 2.70 -1.76
C ASP A 35 -1.02 3.55 -2.26
N LEU A 36 -0.19 2.91 -3.06
CA LEU A 36 1.04 3.45 -3.61
C LEU A 36 1.13 3.15 -5.10
N ARG A 37 1.92 3.96 -5.80
CA ARG A 37 2.37 3.68 -7.16
C ARG A 37 3.90 3.66 -7.18
N THR A 38 4.52 2.67 -7.81
CA THR A 38 5.99 2.72 -8.00
C THR A 38 6.39 3.91 -8.87
N LYS A 39 7.55 4.49 -8.58
CA LYS A 39 8.22 5.48 -9.44
C LYS A 39 9.23 4.75 -10.33
N SER A 40 9.27 5.09 -11.60
CA SER A 40 10.26 4.60 -12.56
C SER A 40 10.95 5.76 -13.27
N THR A 41 12.10 5.50 -13.89
CA THR A 41 12.81 6.44 -14.77
C THR A 41 12.77 5.92 -16.20
N GLY A 42 12.78 6.82 -17.19
CA GLY A 42 12.90 6.43 -18.60
C GLY A 42 11.70 5.67 -19.18
N GLY A 43 10.49 5.89 -18.64
CA GLY A 43 9.25 5.33 -19.19
C GLY A 43 9.02 3.84 -18.87
N ALA A 44 9.82 3.22 -18.00
CA ALA A 44 9.57 1.85 -17.58
C ALA A 44 8.20 1.72 -16.86
N PRO A 45 7.53 0.56 -16.94
CA PRO A 45 6.22 0.36 -16.33
C PRO A 45 6.19 0.69 -14.83
N THR A 46 5.04 1.18 -14.38
CA THR A 46 4.78 1.45 -12.96
C THR A 46 3.64 0.57 -12.46
N PHE A 47 3.70 0.21 -11.18
CA PHE A 47 2.82 -0.78 -10.58
C PHE A 47 2.08 -0.17 -9.41
N ASN A 48 0.80 -0.52 -9.30
CA ASN A 48 0.01 -0.21 -8.12
C ASN A 48 0.39 -1.18 -6.99
N ILE A 49 0.46 -0.67 -5.77
CA ILE A 49 0.74 -1.43 -4.56
C ILE A 49 -0.32 -1.04 -3.53
N SER A 50 -0.86 -2.03 -2.83
CA SER A 50 -1.68 -1.80 -1.64
C SER A 50 -1.01 -2.43 -0.43
N VAL A 51 -0.93 -1.66 0.63
CA VAL A 51 -0.41 -2.06 1.94
C VAL A 51 -1.56 -2.02 2.93
N THR A 52 -1.75 -3.09 3.70
CA THR A 52 -2.76 -3.14 4.75
C THR A 52 -2.15 -3.56 6.08
N MET A 53 -2.67 -3.00 7.17
CA MET A 53 -2.19 -3.28 8.52
C MET A 53 -3.08 -4.32 9.21
N THR A 54 -2.46 -5.31 9.85
CA THR A 54 -3.13 -6.26 10.76
C THR A 54 -2.73 -5.96 12.20
N ALA A 55 -3.07 -6.83 13.16
CA ALA A 55 -2.66 -6.62 14.55
C ALA A 55 -1.14 -6.75 14.73
N LYS A 56 -0.48 -7.60 13.93
CA LYS A 56 0.94 -7.96 14.10
C LYS A 56 1.78 -7.80 12.83
N MET A 57 1.17 -7.53 11.68
CA MET A 57 1.84 -7.59 10.37
C MET A 57 1.38 -6.47 9.42
N LEU A 58 2.18 -6.27 8.38
CA LEU A 58 1.79 -5.52 7.19
C LEU A 58 1.66 -6.51 6.03
N VAL A 59 0.52 -6.48 5.35
CA VAL A 59 0.32 -7.22 4.10
C VAL A 59 0.61 -6.26 2.94
N ARG A 60 1.45 -6.68 2.00
CA ARG A 60 1.79 -5.90 0.80
C ARG A 60 1.44 -6.71 -0.43
N LEU A 61 0.61 -6.16 -1.31
CA LEU A 61 0.35 -6.69 -2.64
C LEU A 61 0.81 -5.69 -3.70
N MET A 62 1.45 -6.19 -4.76
CA MET A 62 1.80 -5.44 -5.95
C MET A 62 1.07 -6.07 -7.14
N GLY A 63 0.41 -5.25 -7.96
CA GLY A 63 -0.21 -5.71 -9.19
C GLY A 63 0.82 -5.91 -10.30
N ASN A 64 0.51 -6.81 -11.22
CA ASN A 64 1.19 -6.88 -12.51
C ASN A 64 0.92 -5.60 -13.32
N GLU A 65 1.67 -5.43 -14.41
CA GLU A 65 1.48 -4.31 -15.33
C GLU A 65 0.03 -4.20 -15.80
N GLY A 66 -0.52 -2.98 -15.81
CA GLY A 66 -1.90 -2.71 -16.21
C GLY A 66 -2.99 -3.04 -15.17
N VAL A 67 -2.67 -3.70 -14.04
CA VAL A 67 -3.68 -4.02 -13.03
C VAL A 67 -4.12 -2.78 -12.25
N HIS A 68 -5.43 -2.56 -12.20
CA HIS A 68 -6.03 -1.40 -11.52
C HIS A 68 -5.85 -1.46 -9.99
N GLY A 69 -5.58 -0.31 -9.37
CA GLY A 69 -5.30 -0.20 -7.92
C GLY A 69 -6.44 -0.72 -7.05
N GLY A 70 -7.69 -0.42 -7.41
CA GLY A 70 -8.86 -0.89 -6.66
C GLY A 70 -8.98 -2.42 -6.55
N LEU A 71 -8.53 -3.18 -7.57
CA LEU A 71 -8.53 -4.64 -7.51
C LEU A 71 -7.50 -5.17 -6.50
N ILE A 72 -6.32 -4.53 -6.47
CA ILE A 72 -5.23 -4.88 -5.57
C ILE A 72 -5.58 -4.51 -4.14
N ASN A 73 -6.14 -3.32 -3.94
CA ASN A 73 -6.61 -2.83 -2.65
C ASN A 73 -7.66 -3.77 -2.06
N LYS A 74 -8.71 -4.11 -2.82
CA LYS A 74 -9.75 -5.05 -2.40
C LYS A 74 -9.16 -6.38 -1.94
N LYS A 75 -8.28 -6.99 -2.74
CA LYS A 75 -7.66 -8.28 -2.42
C LYS A 75 -6.75 -8.20 -1.18
N CYS A 76 -6.01 -7.09 -1.03
CA CYS A 76 -5.14 -6.85 0.12
C CYS A 76 -5.94 -6.62 1.42
N TYR A 77 -7.06 -5.90 1.31
CA TYR A 77 -7.99 -5.66 2.43
C TYR A 77 -8.68 -6.93 2.89
N GLU A 78 -9.19 -7.75 1.97
CA GLU A 78 -9.83 -9.04 2.30
C GLU A 78 -8.85 -9.98 3.02
N MET A 79 -7.59 -10.05 2.55
CA MET A 79 -6.53 -10.83 3.19
C MET A 79 -6.23 -10.32 4.60
N ALA A 80 -6.00 -9.02 4.79
CA ALA A 80 -5.74 -8.45 6.11
C ALA A 80 -6.93 -8.64 7.05
N SER A 81 -8.16 -8.48 6.55
CA SER A 81 -9.38 -8.73 7.34
C SER A 81 -9.45 -10.17 7.82
N HIS A 82 -9.08 -11.14 6.98
CA HIS A 82 -9.01 -12.54 7.38
C HIS A 82 -7.95 -12.79 8.45
N LEU A 83 -6.76 -12.21 8.30
CA LEU A 83 -5.67 -12.31 9.27
C LEU A 83 -6.04 -11.69 10.63
N ARG A 84 -6.67 -10.51 10.62
CA ARG A 84 -7.15 -9.84 11.84
C ARG A 84 -8.18 -10.67 12.59
N ARG A 85 -9.15 -11.28 11.88
CA ARG A 85 -10.10 -12.22 12.50
C ARG A 85 -9.41 -13.43 13.12
N SER A 86 -8.29 -13.85 12.52
CA SER A 86 -7.45 -14.96 13.00
C SER A 86 -6.45 -14.54 14.09
N GLN A 87 -6.53 -13.30 14.61
CA GLN A 87 -5.65 -12.76 15.64
C GLN A 87 -4.18 -12.60 15.20
N TYR A 88 -3.98 -12.33 13.91
CA TYR A 88 -2.71 -11.92 13.30
C TYR A 88 -2.73 -10.47 12.83
#